data_AF-A0A3D5SQJ9-F1
#
_entry.id   AF-A0A3D5SQJ9-F1
#
_cell.length_a   1.000
_cell.length_b   1.000
_cell.length_c   1.000
_cell.angle_alpha   90.00
_cell.angle_beta   90.00
_cell.angle_gamma   90.00
#
_symmetry.space_group_name_H-M   'P 1'
#
loop_
_entity.id
_entity.type
_entity.pdbx_description
1 polymer ?
#
loop_
_entity_poly.entity_id
_entity_poly.type
_entity_poly.pdbx_seq_one_letter_code
_entity_poly.pdbx_strand_id
1 'polypeptide(L)'
;MLYLSQVLGRPIRDLEGERVATVKDVIVRLGEDDHPPVTGLVARFGRRDFFLSRWRITELNEHGVRLNSDKLNLRPFVRRDGEVLLARDVLDKQLIDVDGKRVVRVNDVQLIEAAGDWRVTGADVSLQGLWRRLAPAGLMGTRKPVEVLDWADVGYLATDAATVQLKSSSGKLARLHPVEIARLAEALSYHHGSEVVESLDDETAAETLEEMPAERQVRILGDMDEERAADILEWMSPDEAADVLGDLPEEKAEELLGLMDDEEQADVAELLPYEDDTAGGLMTTEFVTLPRELTVG
;
A
#
# COMPACT_ATOMS: atom_id res chain seq x y z
N MET A 1 -10.84 2.31 -23.99
CA MET A 1 -10.50 2.42 -22.55
C MET A 1 -11.80 2.39 -21.79
N LEU A 2 -11.86 1.57 -20.75
CA LEU A 2 -13.06 1.32 -19.95
C LEU A 2 -12.74 1.65 -18.50
N TYR A 3 -13.62 2.38 -17.82
CA TYR A 3 -13.46 2.63 -16.39
C TYR A 3 -14.23 1.61 -15.57
N LEU A 4 -13.66 1.20 -14.43
CA LEU A 4 -14.27 0.26 -13.50
C LEU A 4 -15.69 0.71 -13.12
N SER A 5 -15.88 1.99 -12.79
CA SER A 5 -17.18 2.54 -12.41
C SER A 5 -18.27 2.36 -13.48
N GLN A 6 -17.90 2.31 -14.76
CA GLN A 6 -18.85 2.12 -15.86
C GLN A 6 -19.35 0.68 -15.96
N VAL A 7 -18.58 -0.27 -15.45
CA VAL A 7 -18.85 -1.72 -15.48
C VAL A 7 -19.61 -2.18 -14.24
N LEU A 8 -19.32 -1.59 -13.08
CA LEU A 8 -19.96 -1.98 -11.83
C LEU A 8 -21.49 -1.84 -11.90
N GLY A 9 -22.19 -2.86 -11.41
CA GLY A 9 -23.66 -2.93 -11.45
C GLY A 9 -24.27 -3.26 -12.82
N ARG A 10 -23.48 -3.30 -13.90
CA ARG A 10 -23.98 -3.61 -15.24
C ARG A 10 -24.45 -5.07 -15.35
N PRO A 11 -25.42 -5.35 -16.24
CA PRO A 11 -25.93 -6.70 -16.43
C PRO A 11 -24.87 -7.61 -17.05
N ILE A 12 -24.85 -8.85 -16.57
CA ILE A 12 -24.16 -9.97 -17.20
C ILE A 12 -25.22 -10.72 -18.00
N ARG A 13 -24.98 -10.89 -19.30
CA ARG A 13 -25.89 -11.54 -20.25
C ARG A 13 -25.28 -12.81 -20.81
N ASP A 14 -26.11 -13.83 -20.99
CA ASP A 14 -25.71 -15.09 -21.61
C ASP A 14 -25.66 -14.98 -23.16
N LEU A 15 -25.55 -16.14 -23.81
CA LEU A 15 -25.50 -16.26 -25.28
C LEU A 15 -26.80 -15.80 -25.96
N GLU A 16 -27.95 -15.98 -25.30
CA GLU A 16 -29.28 -15.59 -25.79
C GLU A 16 -29.56 -14.10 -25.53
N GLY A 17 -28.68 -13.43 -24.77
CA GLY A 17 -28.81 -12.03 -24.40
C GLY A 17 -29.63 -11.82 -23.14
N GLU A 18 -30.04 -12.90 -22.46
CA GLU A 18 -30.83 -12.82 -21.24
C GLU A 18 -29.95 -12.41 -20.05
N ARG A 19 -30.52 -11.60 -19.15
CA ARG A 19 -29.78 -11.12 -17.98
C ARG A 19 -29.72 -12.23 -16.93
N VAL A 20 -28.51 -12.69 -16.64
CA VAL A 20 -28.27 -13.78 -15.68
C VAL A 20 -27.63 -13.33 -14.37
N ALA A 21 -26.96 -12.17 -14.33
CA ALA A 21 -26.35 -11.63 -13.12
C ALA A 21 -26.04 -10.13 -13.27
N THR A 22 -25.37 -9.54 -12.28
CA THR A 22 -24.76 -8.20 -12.37
C THR A 22 -23.30 -8.24 -11.96
N VAL A 23 -22.48 -7.37 -12.54
CA VAL A 23 -21.08 -7.20 -12.10
C VAL A 23 -21.07 -6.56 -10.73
N LYS A 24 -20.46 -7.23 -9.77
CA LYS A 24 -20.27 -6.73 -8.41
C LYS A 24 -18.85 -6.19 -8.20
N ASP A 25 -17.87 -6.84 -8.82
CA ASP A 25 -16.46 -6.45 -8.73
C ASP A 25 -15.65 -7.02 -9.92
N VAL A 26 -14.45 -6.49 -10.13
CA VAL A 26 -13.46 -6.97 -11.12
C VAL A 26 -12.25 -7.50 -10.35
N ILE A 27 -11.80 -8.70 -10.70
CA ILE A 27 -10.70 -9.38 -10.01
C ILE A 27 -9.46 -9.31 -10.89
N VAL A 28 -8.37 -8.85 -10.29
CA VAL A 28 -7.03 -8.90 -10.89
C VAL A 28 -6.14 -9.77 -10.02
N ARG A 29 -5.09 -10.30 -10.63
CA ARG A 29 -4.00 -10.93 -9.87
C ARG A 29 -2.77 -10.04 -10.00
N LEU A 30 -2.28 -9.59 -8.85
CA LEU A 30 -1.02 -8.87 -8.80
C LEU A 30 0.14 -9.87 -8.91
N GLY A 31 1.20 -9.44 -9.58
CA GLY A 31 2.42 -10.19 -9.81
C GLY A 31 3.52 -9.22 -10.21
N GLU A 32 4.56 -9.71 -10.88
CA GLU A 32 5.68 -8.88 -11.37
C GLU A 32 5.33 -7.99 -12.56
N ASP A 33 4.13 -8.15 -13.12
CA ASP A 33 3.69 -7.44 -14.32
C ASP A 33 3.16 -6.05 -13.94
N ASP A 34 3.75 -5.00 -14.51
CA ASP A 34 3.36 -3.60 -14.28
C ASP A 34 1.88 -3.32 -14.61
N HIS A 35 1.26 -4.18 -15.43
CA HIS A 35 -0.11 -4.03 -15.87
C HIS A 35 -0.89 -5.32 -15.59
N PRO A 36 -1.45 -5.49 -14.38
CA PRO A 36 -2.00 -6.77 -13.95
C PRO A 36 -3.23 -7.17 -14.81
N PRO A 37 -3.33 -8.45 -15.21
CA PRO A 37 -4.45 -8.94 -16.00
C PRO A 37 -5.70 -9.16 -15.14
N VAL A 38 -6.86 -8.94 -15.75
CA VAL A 38 -8.17 -9.28 -15.19
C VAL A 38 -8.38 -10.78 -15.30
N THR A 39 -8.43 -11.46 -14.16
CA THR A 39 -8.61 -12.92 -14.08
C THR A 39 -10.07 -13.35 -14.05
N GLY A 40 -10.97 -12.42 -13.68
CA GLY A 40 -12.40 -12.65 -13.66
C GLY A 40 -13.19 -11.52 -13.03
N LEU A 41 -14.46 -11.80 -12.76
CA LEU A 41 -15.41 -10.88 -12.12
C LEU A 41 -16.01 -11.55 -10.89
N VAL A 42 -16.36 -10.73 -9.90
CA VAL A 42 -17.36 -11.12 -8.91
C VAL A 42 -18.73 -10.80 -9.51
N ALA A 43 -19.54 -11.83 -9.73
CA ALA A 43 -20.89 -11.71 -10.25
C ALA A 43 -21.91 -11.90 -9.13
N ARG A 44 -23.00 -11.13 -9.17
CA ARG A 44 -24.09 -11.22 -8.20
C ARG A 44 -25.37 -11.75 -8.85
N PHE A 45 -25.93 -12.80 -8.26
CA PHE A 45 -27.25 -13.33 -8.60
C PHE A 45 -28.12 -13.40 -7.34
N GLY A 46 -29.19 -12.61 -7.32
CA GLY A 46 -30.01 -12.44 -6.12
C GLY A 46 -29.16 -11.91 -4.96
N ARG A 47 -29.00 -12.71 -3.90
CA ARG A 47 -28.21 -12.38 -2.70
C ARG A 47 -26.85 -13.08 -2.64
N ARG A 48 -26.46 -13.82 -3.69
CA ARG A 48 -25.22 -14.60 -3.72
C ARG A 48 -24.22 -13.98 -4.69
N ASP A 49 -22.98 -13.92 -4.24
CA ASP A 49 -21.84 -13.54 -5.05
C ASP A 49 -21.08 -14.80 -5.45
N PHE A 50 -20.64 -14.88 -6.70
CA PHE A 50 -19.90 -16.02 -7.25
C PHE A 50 -18.80 -15.55 -8.22
N PHE A 51 -17.78 -16.39 -8.39
CA PHE A 51 -16.69 -16.12 -9.32
C PHE A 51 -17.10 -16.40 -10.76
N LEU A 52 -16.85 -15.45 -11.65
CA LEU A 52 -16.98 -15.61 -13.09
C LEU A 52 -15.61 -15.45 -13.74
N SER A 53 -15.09 -16.53 -14.32
CA SER A 53 -13.77 -16.52 -14.95
C SER A 53 -13.72 -15.65 -16.21
N ARG A 54 -12.58 -14.95 -16.42
CA ARG A 54 -12.23 -14.22 -17.66
C ARG A 54 -12.50 -15.02 -18.93
N TRP A 55 -12.18 -16.32 -18.94
CA TRP A 55 -12.34 -17.20 -20.11
C TRP A 55 -13.78 -17.38 -20.56
N ARG A 56 -14.75 -17.03 -19.71
CA ARG A 56 -16.18 -17.12 -20.04
C ARG A 56 -16.76 -15.84 -20.61
N ILE A 57 -15.97 -14.77 -20.65
CA ILE A 57 -16.42 -13.44 -21.04
C ILE A 57 -15.94 -13.17 -22.46
N THR A 58 -16.88 -12.92 -23.37
CA THR A 58 -16.60 -12.52 -24.75
C THR A 58 -16.41 -11.02 -24.87
N GLU A 59 -17.19 -10.26 -24.12
CA GLU A 59 -17.24 -8.80 -24.22
C GLU A 59 -17.41 -8.18 -22.84
N LEU A 60 -16.66 -7.11 -22.60
CA LEU A 60 -16.71 -6.30 -21.39
C LEU A 60 -16.71 -4.82 -21.81
N ASN A 61 -17.83 -4.13 -21.63
CA ASN A 61 -17.99 -2.73 -22.02
C ASN A 61 -18.92 -1.97 -21.05
N GLU A 62 -19.22 -0.70 -21.36
CA GLU A 62 -20.09 0.16 -20.53
C GLU A 62 -21.57 -0.26 -20.51
N HIS A 63 -22.00 -1.14 -21.43
CA HIS A 63 -23.35 -1.70 -21.46
C HIS A 63 -23.47 -3.00 -20.64
N GLY A 64 -22.35 -3.67 -20.37
CA GLY A 64 -22.27 -4.83 -19.49
C GLY A 64 -21.33 -5.91 -20.00
N VAL A 65 -21.64 -7.16 -19.63
CA VAL A 65 -20.80 -8.33 -19.87
C VAL A 65 -21.57 -9.33 -20.71
N ARG A 66 -20.94 -9.87 -21.76
CA ARG A 66 -21.49 -10.97 -22.55
C ARG A 66 -20.70 -12.25 -22.30
N LEU A 67 -21.40 -13.34 -22.03
CA LEU A 67 -20.79 -14.65 -21.81
C LEU A 67 -20.71 -15.47 -23.10
N ASN A 68 -19.73 -16.36 -23.17
CA ASN A 68 -19.62 -17.39 -24.21
C ASN A 68 -20.27 -18.74 -23.80
N SER A 69 -20.90 -18.80 -22.62
CA SER A 69 -21.52 -20.01 -22.08
C SER A 69 -22.75 -19.68 -21.24
N ASP A 70 -23.72 -20.59 -21.28
CA ASP A 70 -24.94 -20.66 -20.48
C ASP A 70 -24.73 -21.28 -19.08
N LYS A 71 -23.68 -22.09 -18.90
CA LYS A 71 -23.43 -22.80 -17.64
C LYS A 71 -22.72 -21.91 -16.63
N LEU A 72 -23.43 -21.51 -15.57
CA LEU A 72 -22.84 -20.75 -14.45
C LEU A 72 -22.54 -21.65 -13.24
N ASN A 73 -21.38 -21.43 -12.62
CA ASN A 73 -21.04 -22.02 -11.33
C ASN A 73 -21.37 -21.03 -10.22
N LEU A 74 -22.47 -21.26 -9.50
CA LEU A 74 -22.98 -20.36 -8.46
C LEU A 74 -22.43 -20.67 -7.06
N ARG A 75 -21.28 -21.37 -6.98
CA ARG A 75 -20.59 -21.55 -5.69
C ARG A 75 -20.27 -20.16 -5.09
N PRO A 76 -20.47 -19.98 -3.77
CA PRO A 76 -20.15 -18.72 -3.12
C PRO A 76 -18.72 -18.28 -3.43
N PHE A 77 -18.57 -16.99 -3.72
CA PHE A 77 -17.26 -16.40 -3.96
C PHE A 77 -16.41 -16.49 -2.68
N VAL A 78 -15.18 -16.96 -2.86
CA VAL A 78 -14.12 -16.93 -1.86
C VAL A 78 -12.90 -16.35 -2.57
N ARG A 79 -12.35 -15.26 -2.03
CA ARG A 79 -11.13 -14.62 -2.55
C ARG A 79 -9.97 -15.60 -2.41
N ARG A 80 -9.17 -15.74 -3.47
CA ARG A 80 -7.91 -16.52 -3.42
C ARG A 80 -6.74 -15.61 -3.06
N ASP A 81 -5.65 -16.21 -2.60
CA ASP A 81 -4.42 -15.48 -2.34
C ASP A 81 -3.85 -14.85 -3.62
N GLY A 82 -3.38 -13.61 -3.48
CA GLY A 82 -2.90 -12.78 -4.59
C GLY A 82 -3.99 -12.20 -5.50
N GLU A 83 -5.27 -12.43 -5.23
CA GLU A 83 -6.37 -11.76 -5.93
C GLU A 83 -6.73 -10.44 -5.25
N VAL A 84 -6.84 -9.37 -6.05
CA VAL A 84 -7.28 -8.05 -5.63
C VAL A 84 -8.61 -7.73 -6.30
N LEU A 85 -9.57 -7.26 -5.50
CA LEU A 85 -10.88 -6.84 -5.99
C LEU A 85 -10.86 -5.34 -6.24
N LEU A 86 -10.88 -4.90 -7.50
CA LEU A 86 -10.66 -3.48 -7.83
C LEU A 86 -11.67 -2.53 -7.19
N ALA A 87 -12.94 -2.92 -7.04
CA ALA A 87 -13.95 -2.04 -6.46
C ALA A 87 -13.88 -1.99 -4.93
N ARG A 88 -13.49 -3.10 -4.29
CA ARG A 88 -13.38 -3.19 -2.83
C ARG A 88 -12.03 -2.66 -2.32
N ASP A 89 -10.95 -3.02 -3.02
CA ASP A 89 -9.58 -2.93 -2.55
C ASP A 89 -8.78 -1.82 -3.27
N VAL A 90 -9.33 -1.15 -4.28
CA VAL A 90 -8.59 -0.10 -5.02
C VAL A 90 -9.41 1.17 -5.12
N LEU A 91 -10.65 1.08 -5.59
CA LEU A 91 -11.55 2.22 -5.70
C LEU A 91 -11.74 2.89 -4.32
N ASP A 92 -11.70 4.22 -4.28
CA ASP A 92 -11.83 5.01 -3.05
C ASP A 92 -10.71 4.81 -2.02
N LYS A 93 -9.63 4.10 -2.37
CA LYS A 93 -8.47 3.89 -1.51
C LYS A 93 -7.39 4.93 -1.76
N GLN A 94 -6.52 5.09 -0.78
CA GLN A 94 -5.29 5.85 -0.92
C GLN A 94 -4.21 4.97 -1.55
N LEU A 95 -3.40 5.58 -2.40
CA LEU A 95 -2.26 4.96 -3.06
C LEU A 95 -1.06 5.89 -2.98
N ILE A 96 0.15 5.30 -2.99
CA ILE A 96 1.40 6.06 -3.10
C ILE A 96 1.78 6.18 -4.58
N ASP A 97 1.85 7.43 -5.04
CA ASP A 97 2.42 7.83 -6.33
C ASP A 97 3.94 8.00 -6.10
N VAL A 98 4.73 7.01 -6.52
CA VAL A 98 6.18 6.97 -6.26
C VAL A 98 6.90 8.07 -7.03
N ASP A 99 6.52 8.28 -8.29
CA ASP A 99 7.11 9.31 -9.15
C ASP A 99 6.74 10.72 -8.69
N GLY A 100 5.47 10.93 -8.34
CA GLY A 100 4.96 12.19 -7.80
C GLY A 100 5.25 12.43 -6.32
N LYS A 101 5.82 11.43 -5.62
CA LYS A 101 6.19 11.44 -4.19
C LYS A 101 5.07 11.96 -3.29
N ARG A 102 3.86 11.42 -3.49
CA ARG A 102 2.67 11.86 -2.74
C ARG A 102 1.66 10.73 -2.57
N VAL A 103 0.78 10.89 -1.57
CA VAL A 103 -0.40 10.04 -1.41
C VAL A 103 -1.56 10.63 -2.20
N VAL A 104 -2.20 9.81 -3.03
CA VAL A 104 -3.38 10.21 -3.82
C VAL A 104 -4.53 9.23 -3.61
N ARG A 105 -5.75 9.64 -3.96
CA ARG A 105 -6.96 8.81 -3.82
C ARG A 105 -7.45 8.33 -5.18
N VAL A 106 -7.70 7.04 -5.31
CA VAL A 106 -8.30 6.46 -6.52
C VAL A 106 -9.76 6.89 -6.61
N ASN A 107 -10.10 7.66 -7.64
CA ASN A 107 -11.49 7.98 -7.96
C ASN A 107 -12.10 6.97 -8.93
N ASP A 108 -11.28 6.39 -9.82
CA ASP A 108 -11.67 5.33 -10.75
C ASP A 108 -10.44 4.50 -11.20
N VAL A 109 -10.68 3.32 -11.78
CA VAL A 109 -9.62 2.46 -12.31
C VAL A 109 -9.81 2.26 -13.81
N GLN A 110 -8.74 2.43 -14.58
CA GLN A 110 -8.77 2.29 -16.03
C GLN A 110 -8.36 0.88 -16.47
N LEU A 111 -9.16 0.32 -17.38
CA LEU A 111 -8.97 -0.97 -18.02
C LEU A 111 -8.79 -0.78 -19.52
N ILE A 112 -7.88 -1.54 -20.11
CA ILE A 112 -7.77 -1.68 -21.57
C ILE A 112 -7.90 -3.14 -21.97
N GLU A 113 -8.30 -3.35 -23.22
CA GLU A 113 -8.17 -4.65 -23.87
C GLU A 113 -6.89 -4.63 -24.72
N ALA A 114 -5.93 -5.48 -24.39
CA ALA A 114 -4.66 -5.61 -25.07
C ALA A 114 -4.40 -7.08 -25.40
N ALA A 115 -4.09 -7.38 -26.66
CA ALA A 115 -3.79 -8.74 -27.15
C ALA A 115 -4.87 -9.80 -26.80
N GLY A 116 -6.13 -9.39 -26.64
CA GLY A 116 -7.24 -10.28 -26.28
C GLY A 116 -7.43 -10.50 -24.78
N ASP A 117 -6.70 -9.80 -23.91
CA ASP A 117 -6.91 -9.79 -22.46
C ASP A 117 -7.24 -8.39 -21.94
N TRP A 118 -7.99 -8.32 -20.84
CA TRP A 118 -8.22 -7.07 -20.14
C TRP A 118 -7.17 -6.86 -19.07
N ARG A 119 -6.58 -5.67 -19.02
CA ARG A 119 -5.51 -5.31 -18.09
C ARG A 119 -5.79 -3.97 -17.45
N VAL A 120 -5.34 -3.81 -16.21
CA VAL A 120 -5.34 -2.51 -15.55
C VAL A 120 -4.21 -1.68 -16.13
N THR A 121 -4.48 -0.41 -16.44
CA THR A 121 -3.48 0.51 -16.99
C THR A 121 -3.24 1.73 -16.14
N GLY A 122 -4.19 2.11 -15.29
CA GLY A 122 -3.98 3.28 -14.46
C GLY A 122 -5.10 3.55 -13.48
N ALA A 123 -4.79 4.46 -12.55
CA ALA A 123 -5.72 4.98 -11.56
C ALA A 123 -6.08 6.42 -11.90
N ASP A 124 -7.36 6.71 -12.11
CA ASP A 124 -7.87 8.08 -12.23
C ASP A 124 -7.90 8.69 -10.83
N VAL A 125 -7.04 9.68 -10.61
CA VAL A 125 -6.93 10.42 -9.33
C VAL A 125 -7.62 11.78 -9.40
N SER A 126 -8.26 12.09 -10.53
CA SER A 126 -8.89 13.38 -10.77
C SER A 126 -10.30 13.45 -10.17
N LEU A 127 -10.70 14.66 -9.75
CA LEU A 127 -12.07 14.95 -9.31
C LEU A 127 -13.11 14.64 -10.39
N GLN A 128 -12.72 14.60 -11.67
CA GLN A 128 -13.62 14.23 -12.76
C GLN A 128 -14.08 12.77 -12.66
N GLY A 129 -13.22 11.85 -12.21
CA GLY A 129 -13.62 10.47 -11.89
C GLY A 129 -14.72 10.42 -10.83
N LEU A 130 -14.63 11.28 -9.80
CA LEU A 130 -15.66 11.39 -8.77
C LEU A 130 -17.00 11.90 -9.34
N TRP A 131 -16.98 12.91 -10.22
CA TRP A 131 -18.19 13.41 -10.88
C TRP A 131 -18.84 12.35 -11.78
N ARG A 132 -18.04 11.52 -12.46
CA ARG A 132 -18.53 10.39 -13.27
C ARG A 132 -19.36 9.41 -12.44
N ARG A 133 -19.06 9.28 -11.14
CA ARG A 133 -19.71 8.37 -10.20
C ARG A 133 -20.93 8.97 -9.51
N LEU A 134 -20.93 10.27 -9.23
CA LEU A 134 -21.93 10.92 -8.37
C LEU A 134 -22.92 11.83 -9.10
N ALA A 135 -22.64 12.28 -10.33
CA ALA A 135 -23.50 13.24 -11.03
C ALA A 135 -24.77 12.58 -11.62
N PRO A 136 -25.94 13.27 -11.59
CA PRO A 136 -27.12 12.83 -12.33
C PRO A 136 -26.84 12.76 -13.84
N ALA A 137 -27.31 11.70 -14.50
CA ALA A 137 -27.16 11.52 -15.94
C ALA A 137 -27.68 12.75 -16.69
N GLY A 138 -26.81 13.46 -17.42
CA GLY A 138 -27.17 14.62 -18.25
C GLY A 138 -26.51 15.95 -17.86
N LEU A 139 -25.89 16.06 -16.68
CA LEU A 139 -25.00 17.19 -16.35
C LEU A 139 -23.56 16.82 -16.74
N MET A 140 -23.11 17.27 -17.92
CA MET A 140 -21.72 17.11 -18.37
C MET A 140 -21.23 18.48 -18.86
N GLY A 141 -20.09 19.05 -18.48
CA GLY A 141 -19.01 18.63 -17.60
C GLY A 141 -18.01 19.79 -17.52
N THR A 142 -17.09 19.75 -16.55
CA THR A 142 -15.93 20.65 -16.61
C THR A 142 -14.83 19.95 -17.42
N ARG A 143 -14.23 20.67 -18.38
CA ARG A 143 -13.06 20.24 -19.19
C ARG A 143 -11.77 20.28 -18.37
N LYS A 144 -11.78 19.78 -17.13
CA LYS A 144 -10.51 19.66 -16.40
C LYS A 144 -9.74 18.46 -16.94
N PRO A 145 -8.40 18.52 -16.98
CA PRO A 145 -7.59 17.39 -17.38
C PRO A 145 -7.85 16.23 -16.41
N VAL A 146 -8.06 15.03 -16.97
CA VAL A 146 -8.07 13.79 -16.20
C VAL A 146 -6.60 13.46 -15.93
N GLU A 147 -6.23 13.50 -14.66
CA GLU A 147 -4.94 12.98 -14.21
C GLU A 147 -5.11 11.49 -13.95
N VAL A 148 -4.40 10.69 -14.76
CA VAL A 148 -4.35 9.24 -14.64
C VAL A 148 -2.91 8.90 -14.29
N LEU A 149 -2.73 8.25 -13.14
CA LEU A 149 -1.45 7.65 -12.77
C LEU A 149 -1.32 6.30 -13.50
N ASP A 150 -0.18 6.04 -14.11
CA ASP A 150 0.12 4.73 -14.67
C ASP A 150 0.13 3.69 -13.54
N TRP A 151 -0.45 2.51 -13.77
CA TRP A 151 -0.44 1.45 -12.76
C TRP A 151 0.97 1.02 -12.41
N ALA A 152 1.92 1.14 -13.34
CA ALA A 152 3.33 0.88 -13.11
C ALA A 152 3.93 1.74 -11.97
N ASP A 153 3.40 2.94 -11.75
CA ASP A 153 3.95 3.91 -10.79
C ASP A 153 3.23 3.87 -9.43
N VAL A 154 2.22 2.99 -9.31
CA VAL A 154 1.48 2.77 -8.06
C VAL A 154 2.31 1.88 -7.14
N GLY A 155 2.89 2.48 -6.09
CA GLY A 155 3.76 1.80 -5.13
C GLY A 155 3.05 1.17 -3.93
N TYR A 156 1.78 1.48 -3.66
CA TYR A 156 1.12 1.00 -2.45
C TYR A 156 -0.40 1.03 -2.57
N LEU A 157 -1.09 -0.01 -2.09
CA LEU A 157 -2.54 0.02 -1.87
C LEU A 157 -2.85 -0.18 -0.39
N ALA A 158 -3.33 0.88 0.24
CA ALA A 158 -3.76 0.93 1.63
C ALA A 158 -5.06 0.12 1.84
N THR A 159 -4.96 -1.18 2.08
CA THR A 159 -6.12 -2.07 2.27
C THR A 159 -5.88 -3.24 3.20
N ASP A 160 -6.93 -3.80 3.81
CA ASP A 160 -6.88 -5.08 4.55
C ASP A 160 -6.44 -6.31 3.71
N ALA A 161 -6.16 -6.13 2.41
CA ALA A 161 -5.54 -7.13 1.54
C ALA A 161 -4.01 -6.89 1.38
N ALA A 162 -3.46 -5.88 2.06
CA ALA A 162 -2.14 -5.29 1.86
C ALA A 162 -0.99 -6.22 2.20
N THR A 163 -1.16 -7.23 3.06
CA THR A 163 -0.08 -8.16 3.40
C THR A 163 0.52 -8.86 2.15
N VAL A 164 -0.24 -8.95 1.05
CA VAL A 164 0.23 -9.53 -0.22
C VAL A 164 0.87 -8.51 -1.18
N GLN A 165 0.65 -7.20 -0.98
CA GLN A 165 1.22 -6.14 -1.83
C GLN A 165 2.49 -5.50 -1.29
N LEU A 166 2.69 -5.55 0.03
CA LEU A 166 3.89 -5.03 0.69
C LEU A 166 5.18 -5.59 0.07
N LYS A 167 5.18 -6.88 -0.30
CA LYS A 167 6.38 -7.55 -0.85
C LYS A 167 6.70 -7.24 -2.30
N SER A 168 5.75 -6.81 -3.13
CA SER A 168 6.01 -6.50 -4.54
C SER A 168 6.40 -5.04 -4.79
N SER A 169 6.08 -4.15 -3.85
CA SER A 169 6.29 -2.72 -4.00
C SER A 169 7.30 -2.12 -3.03
N SER A 170 7.75 -2.86 -2.01
CA SER A 170 8.87 -2.46 -1.15
C SER A 170 10.10 -2.06 -1.97
N GLY A 171 10.43 -2.81 -3.03
CA GLY A 171 11.54 -2.47 -3.94
C GLY A 171 11.34 -1.20 -4.79
N LYS A 172 10.13 -0.63 -4.84
CA LYS A 172 9.88 0.70 -5.43
C LYS A 172 10.01 1.80 -4.37
N LEU A 173 9.50 1.55 -3.17
CA LEU A 173 9.64 2.46 -2.02
C LEU A 173 11.09 2.62 -1.59
N ALA A 174 11.87 1.53 -1.54
CA ALA A 174 13.30 1.54 -1.21
C ALA A 174 14.19 2.33 -2.21
N ARG A 175 13.63 2.84 -3.31
CA ARG A 175 14.34 3.78 -4.21
C ARG A 175 14.16 5.24 -3.80
N LEU A 176 13.20 5.51 -2.94
CA LEU A 176 12.97 6.83 -2.38
C LEU A 176 13.93 7.03 -1.20
N HIS A 177 14.25 8.28 -0.92
CA HIS A 177 15.02 8.60 0.28
C HIS A 177 14.15 8.36 1.54
N PRO A 178 14.69 7.90 2.67
CA PRO A 178 13.94 7.67 3.91
C PRO A 178 13.00 8.82 4.31
N VAL A 179 13.49 10.07 4.32
CA VAL A 179 12.69 11.30 4.46
C VAL A 179 11.41 11.35 3.60
N GLU A 180 11.49 10.86 2.35
CA GLU A 180 10.34 10.85 1.44
C GLU A 180 9.36 9.73 1.79
N ILE A 181 9.86 8.57 2.21
CA ILE A 181 9.06 7.46 2.71
C ILE A 181 8.34 7.88 4.00
N ALA A 182 9.04 8.52 4.93
CA ALA A 182 8.50 9.04 6.18
C ALA A 182 7.31 9.99 5.93
N ARG A 183 7.48 10.96 5.02
CA ARG A 183 6.40 11.89 4.61
C ARG A 183 5.20 11.17 4.00
N LEU A 184 5.44 10.14 3.19
CA LEU A 184 4.38 9.34 2.58
C LEU A 184 3.62 8.53 3.65
N ALA A 185 4.34 7.87 4.55
CA ALA A 185 3.78 7.11 5.66
C ALA A 185 3.00 8.01 6.64
N GLU A 186 3.49 9.23 6.89
CA GLU A 186 2.82 10.24 7.71
C GLU A 186 1.51 10.73 7.08
N ALA A 187 1.47 10.91 5.76
CA ALA A 187 0.27 11.31 5.02
C ALA A 187 -0.81 10.22 4.95
N LEU A 188 -0.46 8.98 5.29
CA LEU A 188 -1.39 7.86 5.43
C LEU A 188 -1.99 7.80 6.85
N SER A 189 -3.09 7.09 7.00
CA SER A 189 -3.59 6.75 8.34
C SER A 189 -2.57 5.92 9.10
N TYR A 190 -2.56 6.02 10.43
CA TYR A 190 -1.65 5.29 11.33
C TYR A 190 -1.37 3.83 10.89
N HIS A 191 -2.41 3.01 10.76
CA HIS A 191 -2.32 1.61 10.35
C HIS A 191 -1.56 1.42 9.04
N HIS A 192 -1.97 2.11 7.98
CA HIS A 192 -1.33 2.01 6.67
C HIS A 192 0.09 2.60 6.66
N GLY A 193 0.40 3.59 7.50
CA GLY A 193 1.77 4.08 7.65
C GLY A 193 2.67 3.05 8.32
N SER A 194 2.18 2.33 9.32
CA SER A 194 2.88 1.20 9.97
C SER A 194 3.18 0.11 8.95
N GLU A 195 2.19 -0.31 8.18
CA GLU A 195 2.35 -1.31 7.12
C GLU A 195 3.40 -0.91 6.06
N VAL A 196 3.56 0.39 5.77
CA VAL A 196 4.64 0.87 4.89
C VAL A 196 6.00 0.60 5.53
N VAL A 197 6.20 1.03 6.78
CA VAL A 197 7.47 0.85 7.50
C VAL A 197 7.80 -0.63 7.68
N GLU A 198 6.83 -1.44 8.09
CA GLU A 198 6.96 -2.91 8.26
C GLU A 198 7.32 -3.65 6.97
N SER A 199 7.13 -3.03 5.79
CA SER A 199 7.46 -3.64 4.49
C SER A 199 8.87 -3.38 4.00
N LEU A 200 9.59 -2.47 4.65
CA LEU A 200 10.97 -2.12 4.35
C LEU A 200 11.92 -3.13 5.00
N ASP A 201 13.16 -3.19 4.53
CA ASP A 201 14.27 -3.80 5.28
C ASP A 201 14.60 -2.99 6.55
N ASP A 202 15.31 -3.60 7.49
CA ASP A 202 15.58 -3.01 8.82
C ASP A 202 16.28 -1.66 8.76
N GLU A 203 17.36 -1.56 7.97
CA GLU A 203 18.12 -0.33 7.74
C GLU A 203 17.22 0.79 7.19
N THR A 204 16.51 0.53 6.10
CA THR A 204 15.62 1.56 5.50
C THR A 204 14.46 1.91 6.45
N ALA A 205 13.96 0.97 7.25
CA ALA A 205 12.91 1.22 8.23
C ALA A 205 13.39 2.12 9.36
N ALA A 206 14.59 1.88 9.89
CA ALA A 206 15.24 2.70 10.92
C ALA A 206 15.43 4.14 10.42
N GLU A 207 16.12 4.33 9.29
CA GLU A 207 16.33 5.66 8.70
C GLU A 207 14.99 6.38 8.38
N THR A 208 13.95 5.61 8.04
CA THR A 208 12.61 6.18 7.79
C THR A 208 11.95 6.62 9.08
N LEU A 209 12.06 5.84 10.16
CA LEU A 209 11.46 6.14 11.45
C LEU A 209 12.11 7.36 12.09
N GLU A 210 13.44 7.49 12.05
CA GLU A 210 14.17 8.67 12.54
C GLU A 210 13.64 9.99 11.92
N GLU A 211 13.22 9.94 10.65
CA GLU A 211 12.66 11.09 9.95
C GLU A 211 11.16 11.34 10.26
N MET A 212 10.54 10.51 11.09
CA MET A 212 9.15 10.66 11.54
C MET A 212 9.06 11.35 12.89
N PRO A 213 7.92 11.98 13.23
CA PRO A 213 7.71 12.50 14.58
C PRO A 213 7.79 11.40 15.64
N ALA A 214 8.39 11.70 16.80
CA ALA A 214 8.59 10.76 17.91
C ALA A 214 7.30 9.98 18.28
N GLU A 215 6.14 10.65 18.32
CA GLU A 215 4.88 9.98 18.67
C GLU A 215 4.43 8.94 17.63
N ARG A 216 4.91 9.05 16.38
CA ARG A 216 4.70 8.03 15.34
C ARG A 216 5.69 6.88 15.52
N GLN A 217 6.95 7.17 15.80
CA GLN A 217 8.01 6.17 16.01
C GLN A 217 7.64 5.21 17.14
N VAL A 218 7.40 5.76 18.33
CA VAL A 218 7.03 5.03 19.57
C VAL A 218 5.80 4.17 19.35
N ARG A 219 4.79 4.69 18.66
CA ARG A 219 3.57 3.94 18.39
C ARG A 219 3.81 2.78 17.42
N ILE A 220 4.49 3.04 16.30
CA ILE A 220 4.75 2.02 15.28
C ILE A 220 5.58 0.88 15.89
N LEU A 221 6.70 1.19 16.55
CA LEU A 221 7.56 0.19 17.20
C LEU A 221 6.86 -0.50 18.38
N GLY A 222 6.04 0.22 19.14
CA GLY A 222 5.29 -0.33 20.27
C GLY A 222 4.19 -1.34 19.87
N ASP A 223 3.58 -1.16 18.69
CA ASP A 223 2.56 -2.07 18.14
C ASP A 223 3.17 -3.22 17.29
N MET A 224 4.46 -3.15 16.99
CA MET A 224 5.19 -4.12 16.16
C MET A 224 5.58 -5.38 16.96
N ASP A 225 5.80 -6.48 16.22
CA ASP A 225 6.39 -7.72 16.74
C ASP A 225 7.75 -7.41 17.40
N GLU A 226 7.97 -7.97 18.59
CA GLU A 226 9.09 -7.61 19.47
C GLU A 226 10.45 -7.79 18.79
N GLU A 227 10.68 -8.95 18.16
CA GLU A 227 11.93 -9.25 17.47
C GLU A 227 12.16 -8.27 16.30
N ARG A 228 11.12 -7.98 15.52
CA ARG A 228 11.23 -7.04 14.41
C ARG A 228 11.51 -5.61 14.87
N ALA A 229 10.90 -5.18 15.98
CA ALA A 229 11.14 -3.85 16.54
C ALA A 229 12.57 -3.72 17.07
N ALA A 230 13.08 -4.75 17.72
CA ALA A 230 14.48 -4.80 18.18
C ALA A 230 15.46 -4.76 16.99
N ASP A 231 15.25 -5.59 15.96
CA ASP A 231 16.05 -5.58 14.74
C ASP A 231 16.12 -4.17 14.13
N ILE A 232 15.00 -3.43 14.08
CA ILE A 232 14.98 -2.05 13.54
C ILE A 232 15.71 -1.07 14.46
N LEU A 233 15.55 -1.18 15.78
CA LEU A 233 16.22 -0.32 16.75
C LEU A 233 17.75 -0.45 16.69
N GLU A 234 18.28 -1.62 16.36
CA GLU A 234 19.71 -1.84 16.16
C GLU A 234 20.29 -1.05 14.97
N TRP A 235 19.47 -0.73 13.97
CA TRP A 235 19.88 0.08 12.82
C TRP A 235 19.66 1.59 13.02
N MET A 236 19.03 1.99 14.13
CA MET A 236 18.87 3.40 14.47
C MET A 236 20.14 3.95 15.12
N SER A 237 20.33 5.25 14.98
CA SER A 237 21.35 6.00 15.71
C SER A 237 21.10 5.81 17.23
N PRO A 238 22.14 5.58 18.06
CA PRO A 238 21.95 5.24 19.47
C PRO A 238 21.14 6.25 20.29
N ASP A 239 21.24 7.54 19.93
CA ASP A 239 20.46 8.63 20.50
C ASP A 239 18.97 8.55 20.13
N GLU A 240 18.65 8.35 18.85
CA GLU A 240 17.27 8.20 18.40
C GLU A 240 16.62 6.92 18.98
N ALA A 241 17.37 5.82 19.07
CA ALA A 241 16.91 4.59 19.70
C ALA A 241 16.64 4.78 21.20
N ALA A 242 17.52 5.50 21.91
CA ALA A 242 17.34 5.82 23.32
C ALA A 242 16.10 6.69 23.55
N ASP A 243 15.87 7.70 22.72
CA ASP A 243 14.68 8.57 22.79
C ASP A 243 13.39 7.76 22.61
N VAL A 244 13.34 6.88 21.61
CA VAL A 244 12.17 6.02 21.37
C VAL A 244 11.90 5.08 22.55
N LEU A 245 12.94 4.41 23.06
CA LEU A 245 12.81 3.50 24.20
C LEU A 245 12.41 4.24 25.48
N GLY A 246 12.90 5.48 25.68
CA GLY A 246 12.54 6.33 26.81
C GLY A 246 11.05 6.72 26.83
N ASP A 247 10.43 6.85 25.66
CA ASP A 247 9.01 7.18 25.50
C ASP A 247 8.08 5.96 25.52
N LEU A 248 8.63 4.73 25.46
CA LEU A 248 7.86 3.48 25.57
C LEU A 248 7.54 3.13 27.03
N PRO A 249 6.51 2.29 27.28
CA PRO A 249 6.31 1.71 28.60
C PRO A 249 7.53 0.89 29.05
N GLU A 250 7.97 1.10 30.30
CA GLU A 250 9.20 0.50 30.88
C GLU A 250 9.34 -1.01 30.58
N GLU A 251 8.28 -1.80 30.74
CA GLU A 251 8.30 -3.24 30.47
C GLU A 251 8.60 -3.57 28.99
N LYS A 252 8.05 -2.78 28.05
CA LYS A 252 8.29 -2.96 26.61
C LYS A 252 9.69 -2.48 26.23
N ALA A 253 10.15 -1.37 26.82
CA ALA A 253 11.49 -0.85 26.57
C ALA A 253 12.57 -1.84 27.04
N GLU A 254 12.42 -2.42 28.24
CA GLU A 254 13.31 -3.46 28.75
C GLU A 254 13.30 -4.72 27.89
N GLU A 255 12.13 -5.13 27.38
CA GLU A 255 11.99 -6.27 26.48
C GLU A 255 12.72 -6.05 25.15
N LEU A 256 12.49 -4.91 24.49
CA LEU A 256 13.14 -4.59 23.22
C LEU A 256 14.66 -4.44 23.39
N LEU A 257 15.11 -3.71 24.41
CA LEU A 257 16.54 -3.54 24.70
C LEU A 257 17.22 -4.89 25.00
N GLY A 258 16.51 -5.84 25.61
CA GLY A 258 17.03 -7.17 25.90
C GLY A 258 17.06 -8.13 24.70
N LEU A 259 16.41 -7.77 23.59
CA LEU A 259 16.43 -8.52 22.33
C LEU A 259 17.52 -8.02 21.36
N MET A 260 18.06 -6.83 21.60
CA MET A 260 19.13 -6.25 20.79
C MET A 260 20.46 -7.01 20.95
N ASP A 261 21.31 -6.92 19.94
CA ASP A 261 22.70 -7.38 19.99
C ASP A 261 23.51 -6.62 21.06
N ASP A 262 24.49 -7.31 21.68
CA ASP A 262 25.22 -6.84 22.87
C ASP A 262 25.93 -5.47 22.67
N GLU A 263 26.37 -5.15 21.44
CA GLU A 263 27.12 -3.93 21.13
C GLU A 263 26.17 -2.72 21.03
N GLU A 264 25.13 -2.83 20.21
CA GLU A 264 24.08 -1.82 20.03
C GLU A 264 23.31 -1.59 21.34
N GLN A 265 23.01 -2.67 22.08
CA GLN A 265 22.39 -2.59 23.39
C GLN A 265 23.21 -1.72 24.36
N ALA A 266 24.53 -1.91 24.38
CA ALA A 266 25.41 -1.19 25.30
C ALA A 266 25.46 0.31 25.01
N ASP A 267 25.49 0.68 23.73
CA ASP A 267 25.52 2.08 23.30
C ASP A 267 24.21 2.80 23.65
N VAL A 268 23.06 2.17 23.36
CA VAL A 268 21.75 2.73 23.71
C VAL A 268 21.56 2.82 25.23
N ALA A 269 21.98 1.79 25.97
CA ALA A 269 21.89 1.77 27.43
C ALA A 269 22.78 2.83 28.10
N GLU A 270 23.87 3.27 27.45
CA GLU A 270 24.67 4.40 27.92
C GLU A 270 23.90 5.72 27.87
N LEU A 271 23.06 5.90 26.85
CA LEU A 271 22.33 7.16 26.58
C LEU A 271 20.99 7.26 27.32
N LEU A 272 20.27 6.14 27.47
CA LEU A 272 18.95 6.06 28.12
C LEU A 272 18.79 6.80 29.46
N PRO A 273 19.79 6.87 30.37
CA PRO A 273 19.63 7.56 31.65
C PRO A 273 19.65 9.09 31.56
N TYR A 274 20.02 9.69 30.43
CA TYR A 274 20.09 11.14 30.28
C TYR A 274 18.71 11.73 29.95
N GLU A 275 18.42 12.93 30.48
CA GLU A 275 17.19 13.66 30.12
C GLU A 275 17.37 14.33 28.74
N ASP A 276 16.31 14.36 27.93
CA ASP A 276 16.31 14.79 26.51
C ASP A 276 16.86 16.21 26.30
N ASP A 277 16.66 17.12 27.26
CA ASP A 277 17.10 18.51 27.15
C ASP A 277 18.54 18.75 27.63
N THR A 278 19.27 17.68 27.92
CA THR A 278 20.67 17.71 28.36
C THR A 278 21.63 17.43 27.22
N ALA A 279 22.91 17.75 27.43
CA ALA A 279 23.95 17.38 26.48
C ALA A 279 24.07 15.85 26.29
N GLY A 280 23.72 15.07 27.30
CA GLY A 280 23.74 13.60 27.23
C GLY A 280 22.55 13.03 26.46
N GLY A 281 21.38 13.68 26.54
CA GLY A 281 20.19 13.29 25.77
C GLY A 281 20.23 13.72 24.31
N LEU A 282 21.11 14.67 23.93
CA LEU A 282 21.25 15.15 22.55
C LEU A 282 22.53 14.66 21.84
N MET A 283 23.36 13.86 22.51
CA MET A 283 24.62 13.37 21.93
C MET A 283 24.45 11.95 21.40
N THR A 284 25.20 11.64 20.36
CA THR A 284 25.33 10.28 19.84
C THR A 284 26.70 9.68 20.18
N THR A 285 26.77 8.36 20.35
CA THR A 285 28.05 7.63 20.53
C THR A 285 28.76 7.39 19.20
N GLU A 286 28.11 7.65 18.07
CA GLU A 286 28.68 7.51 16.73
C GLU A 286 29.58 8.71 16.35
N PHE A 287 30.81 8.72 16.86
CA PHE A 287 31.80 9.74 16.52
C PHE A 287 33.17 9.17 16.17
N VAL A 288 33.83 9.83 15.22
CA VAL A 288 35.18 9.44 14.79
C VAL A 288 36.21 10.06 15.73
N THR A 289 37.02 9.23 16.39
CA THR A 289 38.20 9.68 17.13
C THR A 289 39.49 9.32 16.40
N LEU A 290 40.42 10.26 16.34
CA LEU A 290 41.73 10.07 15.69
C LEU A 290 42.86 10.47 16.65
N PRO A 291 43.94 9.67 16.73
CA PRO A 291 45.14 10.05 17.46
C PRO A 291 45.76 11.32 16.86
N ARG A 292 46.33 12.17 17.72
CA ARG A 292 46.94 13.45 17.32
C ARG A 292 48.05 13.28 16.28
N GLU A 293 48.75 12.16 16.31
CA GLU A 293 49.89 11.85 15.46
C GLU A 293 49.49 11.31 14.07
N LEU A 294 48.20 11.07 13.82
CA LEU A 294 47.71 10.59 12.53
C LEU A 294 47.78 11.71 11.46
N THR A 295 48.43 11.43 10.34
CA THR A 295 48.52 12.36 9.20
C THR A 295 47.60 11.93 8.06
N VAL A 296 47.00 12.88 7.35
CA VAL A 296 46.25 12.61 6.10
C VAL A 296 47.22 12.08 5.04
N GLY A 297 46.97 10.87 4.54
CA GLY A 297 47.81 10.19 3.54
C GLY A 297 47.15 10.11 2.17
#